data_AF-A0A1F3XT92-F1
#
_entry.id   AF-A0A1F3XT92-F1
#
_cell.length_a   1.000
_cell.length_b   1.000
_cell.length_c   1.000
_cell.angle_alpha   90.00
_cell.angle_beta   90.00
_cell.angle_gamma   90.00
#
_symmetry.space_group_name_H-M   'P 1'
#
loop_
_entity.id
_entity.type
_entity.pdbx_description
1 polymer ?
#
loop_
_entity_poly.entity_id
_entity_poly.type
_entity_poly.pdbx_seq_one_letter_code
_entity_poly.pdbx_strand_id
1 'polypeptide(L)'
;MDPQKSYDISRVSPKSIWRENKAKSYSFYCPLCKSPRKVPLHSRPGGKHVLQIVLATAFFVLAGWNWFGWKGGVAIVPLWAVFEVVYRLQFRAALLCHYCGFDPFLYLVDVKRARREVESHWRKRFEEHGIPFPEKNKPVAKVEAGNVGPVIPETESESSDTEASP
;
A
#
# COMPACT_ATOMS: atom_id res chain seq x y z
N MET A 1 -11.80 -18.89 8.94
CA MET A 1 -11.03 -17.79 8.33
C MET A 1 -9.74 -18.37 7.78
N ASP A 2 -9.72 -18.75 6.51
CA ASP A 2 -8.56 -19.41 5.90
C ASP A 2 -7.43 -18.40 5.65
N PRO A 3 -6.27 -18.53 6.31
CA PRO A 3 -5.09 -17.78 5.94
C PRO A 3 -4.41 -18.51 4.78
N GLN A 4 -4.27 -17.83 3.65
CA GLN A 4 -3.57 -18.29 2.43
C GLN A 4 -4.37 -19.15 1.44
N LYS A 5 -5.32 -18.53 0.72
CA LYS A 5 -5.35 -18.76 -0.73
C LYS A 5 -4.13 -18.07 -1.33
N SER A 6 -3.01 -18.79 -1.44
CA SER A 6 -1.89 -18.37 -2.26
C SER A 6 -2.37 -18.35 -3.71
N TYR A 7 -2.77 -17.17 -4.19
CA TYR A 7 -3.08 -16.97 -5.59
C TYR A 7 -1.82 -17.31 -6.38
N ASP A 8 -1.84 -18.43 -7.10
CA ASP A 8 -0.75 -18.85 -7.97
C ASP A 8 -0.75 -17.93 -9.21
N ILE A 9 -0.12 -16.76 -9.06
CA ILE A 9 0.00 -15.72 -10.10
C ILE A 9 0.68 -16.30 -11.36
N SER A 10 1.37 -17.44 -11.23
CA SER A 10 2.02 -18.17 -12.33
C SER A 10 1.04 -18.63 -13.43
N ARG A 11 -0.25 -18.81 -13.12
CA ARG A 11 -1.24 -19.31 -14.10
C ARG A 11 -1.96 -18.22 -14.89
N VAL A 12 -1.87 -16.96 -14.47
CA VAL A 12 -2.42 -15.83 -15.23
C VAL A 12 -1.29 -15.22 -16.05
N SER A 13 -0.76 -15.97 -17.03
CA SER A 13 0.08 -15.39 -18.08
C SER A 13 -0.75 -15.25 -19.35
N PRO A 14 -1.51 -14.16 -19.51
CA PRO A 14 -1.91 -13.76 -20.84
C PRO A 14 -0.62 -13.45 -21.59
N LYS A 15 -0.45 -14.04 -22.76
CA LYS A 15 0.59 -13.71 -23.74
C LYS A 15 0.38 -12.25 -24.19
N SER A 16 0.68 -11.29 -23.32
CA SER A 16 0.59 -9.88 -23.67
C SER A 16 1.77 -9.58 -24.58
N ILE A 17 1.46 -8.96 -25.73
CA ILE A 17 2.44 -8.51 -26.74
C ILE A 17 3.48 -7.55 -26.15
N TRP A 18 3.18 -6.99 -24.98
CA TRP A 18 4.11 -6.26 -24.15
C TRP A 18 5.02 -7.27 -23.46
N ARG A 19 6.18 -7.53 -24.08
CA ARG A 19 7.30 -8.27 -23.45
C ARG A 19 7.47 -7.74 -22.03
N GLU A 20 7.02 -8.50 -21.05
CA GLU A 20 7.25 -8.23 -19.64
C GLU A 20 8.78 -8.19 -19.48
N ASN A 21 9.33 -6.98 -19.50
CA ASN A 21 10.68 -6.80 -19.02
C ASN A 21 10.64 -7.37 -17.61
N LYS A 22 11.41 -8.45 -17.38
CA LYS A 22 11.74 -8.97 -16.05
C LYS A 22 12.57 -7.91 -15.31
N ALA A 23 12.02 -6.71 -15.18
CA ALA A 23 12.53 -5.65 -14.36
C ALA A 23 12.66 -6.27 -12.97
N LYS A 24 13.84 -6.12 -12.37
CA LYS A 24 14.20 -6.68 -11.08
C LYS A 24 13.22 -6.16 -10.02
N SER A 25 12.11 -6.86 -9.85
CA SER A 25 11.13 -6.58 -8.82
C SER A 25 11.71 -7.09 -7.51
N TYR A 26 11.70 -6.24 -6.49
CA TYR A 26 12.17 -6.63 -5.17
C TYR A 26 10.99 -7.24 -4.40
N SER A 27 11.13 -8.50 -4.02
CA SER A 27 10.19 -9.16 -3.12
C SER A 27 10.68 -9.04 -1.68
N PHE A 28 9.82 -8.58 -0.77
CA PHE A 28 10.10 -8.55 0.66
C PHE A 28 8.84 -8.86 1.45
N TYR A 29 9.01 -9.14 2.74
CA TYR A 29 7.91 -9.38 3.67
C TYR A 29 7.67 -8.17 4.55
N CYS A 30 6.42 -7.86 4.84
CA CYS A 30 6.09 -6.83 5.82
C CYS A 30 6.57 -7.27 7.22
N PRO A 31 7.31 -6.43 7.97
CA PRO A 31 7.81 -6.83 9.29
C PRO A 31 6.70 -7.04 10.32
N LEU A 32 5.53 -6.43 10.13
CA LEU A 32 4.42 -6.51 11.08
C LEU A 32 3.50 -7.70 10.79
N CYS A 33 2.93 -7.79 9.59
CA CYS A 33 1.96 -8.83 9.24
C CYS A 33 2.55 -10.00 8.45
N LYS A 34 3.85 -9.97 8.10
CA LYS A 34 4.53 -10.98 7.26
C LYS A 34 3.89 -11.22 5.89
N SER A 35 3.02 -10.31 5.41
CA SER A 35 2.44 -10.41 4.08
C SER A 35 3.55 -10.25 3.01
N PRO A 36 3.60 -11.12 1.98
CA PRO A 36 4.55 -10.95 0.88
C PRO A 36 4.21 -9.70 0.06
N ARG A 37 5.24 -8.95 -0.36
CA ARG A 37 5.11 -7.77 -1.22
C ARG A 37 6.11 -7.81 -2.35
N LYS A 38 5.69 -7.29 -3.49
CA LYS A 38 6.54 -7.03 -4.64
C LYS A 38 6.46 -5.54 -4.94
N VAL A 39 7.59 -4.84 -4.88
CA VAL A 39 7.64 -3.44 -5.30
C VAL A 39 8.12 -3.39 -6.74
N PRO A 40 7.31 -2.83 -7.66
CA PRO A 40 7.67 -2.75 -9.08
C PRO A 40 8.69 -1.63 -9.35
N LEU A 41 8.84 -0.68 -8.43
CA LEU A 41 9.75 0.45 -8.56
C LEU A 41 11.13 0.12 -7.97
N HIS A 42 12.17 0.46 -8.72
CA HIS A 42 13.52 0.48 -8.20
C HIS A 42 13.77 1.81 -7.46
N SER A 43 14.71 1.82 -6.51
CA SER A 43 15.14 3.04 -5.81
C SER A 43 15.89 4.05 -6.69
N ARG A 44 16.39 3.61 -7.86
CA ARG A 44 17.08 4.46 -8.84
C ARG A 44 16.20 4.64 -10.08
N PRO A 45 16.03 5.88 -10.58
CA PRO A 45 15.26 6.10 -11.79
C PRO A 45 15.95 5.41 -12.96
N GLY A 46 15.23 4.55 -13.67
CA GLY A 46 15.75 3.94 -14.89
C GLY A 46 16.01 4.99 -15.97
N GLY A 47 16.90 4.70 -16.93
CA GLY A 47 17.24 5.62 -18.00
C GLY A 47 16.05 6.12 -18.82
N LYS A 48 14.98 5.32 -18.93
CA LYS A 48 13.71 5.73 -19.57
C LYS A 48 13.01 6.87 -18.83
N HIS A 49 13.00 6.84 -17.50
CA HIS A 49 12.42 7.93 -16.70
C HIS A 49 13.26 9.19 -16.84
N VAL A 50 14.59 9.06 -16.79
CA VAL A 50 15.52 10.18 -17.05
C VAL A 50 15.24 10.82 -18.40
N LEU A 51 15.08 10.01 -19.46
CA LEU A 51 14.74 10.50 -20.79
C LEU A 51 13.39 11.24 -20.82
N GLN A 52 12.36 10.68 -20.19
CA GLN A 52 11.04 11.33 -20.09
C GLN A 52 11.12 12.71 -19.41
N ILE A 53 11.91 12.83 -18.35
CA ILE A 53 12.09 14.09 -17.62
C ILE A 53 12.85 15.11 -18.46
N VAL A 54 13.91 14.67 -19.15
CA VAL A 54 14.67 15.54 -20.05
C VAL A 54 13.76 16.07 -21.16
N LEU A 55 12.93 15.22 -21.77
CA LEU A 55 11.97 15.63 -22.79
C LEU A 55 10.91 16.58 -22.24
N ALA A 56 10.33 16.27 -21.07
CA ALA A 56 9.36 17.15 -20.41
C ALA A 56 10.00 18.51 -20.06
N THR A 57 11.22 18.51 -19.54
CA THR A 57 11.97 19.73 -19.21
C THR A 57 12.24 20.55 -20.46
N ALA A 58 12.70 19.93 -21.55
CA ALA A 58 12.92 20.59 -22.82
C ALA A 58 11.61 21.21 -23.36
N PHE A 59 10.49 20.48 -23.26
CA PHE A 59 9.19 20.99 -23.64
C PHE A 59 8.77 22.21 -22.81
N PHE A 60 8.93 22.18 -21.48
CA PHE A 60 8.62 23.33 -20.62
C PHE A 60 9.52 24.54 -20.89
N VAL A 61 10.82 24.31 -21.14
CA VAL A 61 11.77 25.39 -21.50
C VAL A 61 11.41 26.02 -22.84
N LEU A 62 11.06 25.21 -23.85
CA LEU A 62 10.63 25.71 -25.16
C LEU A 62 9.30 26.47 -25.07
N ALA A 63 8.33 25.93 -24.33
CA ALA A 63 7.05 26.60 -24.12
C ALA A 63 7.19 27.92 -23.34
N GLY A 64 8.10 27.97 -22.36
CA GLY A 64 8.39 29.16 -21.57
C GLY A 64 9.37 30.14 -22.22
N TRP A 65 9.91 29.85 -23.41
CA TRP A 65 11.02 30.60 -24.01
C TRP A 65 10.68 32.08 -24.23
N ASN A 66 9.45 32.36 -24.70
CA ASN A 66 8.99 33.74 -24.93
C ASN A 66 8.93 34.59 -23.66
N TRP A 67 8.77 33.96 -22.49
CA TRP A 67 8.63 34.67 -21.21
C TRP A 67 9.96 34.79 -20.45
N PHE A 68 10.76 33.72 -20.47
CA PHE A 68 11.96 33.62 -19.64
C PHE A 68 13.27 33.90 -20.40
N GLY A 69 13.28 33.77 -21.73
CA GLY A 69 14.49 33.90 -22.55
C GLY A 69 15.67 33.11 -21.97
N TRP A 70 16.85 33.73 -21.91
CA TRP A 70 18.07 33.11 -21.36
C TRP A 70 17.94 32.70 -19.87
N LYS A 71 17.06 33.35 -19.10
CA LYS A 71 16.82 33.00 -17.70
C LYS A 71 16.08 31.67 -17.54
N GLY A 72 15.53 31.12 -18.63
CA GLY A 72 14.88 29.81 -18.64
C GLY A 72 15.77 28.66 -18.18
N GLY A 73 17.09 28.78 -18.32
CA GLY A 73 18.03 27.79 -17.78
C GLY A 73 17.94 27.63 -16.26
N VAL A 74 17.60 28.70 -15.52
CA VAL A 74 17.45 28.64 -14.05
C VAL A 74 16.20 27.84 -13.65
N ALA A 75 15.17 27.75 -14.51
CA ALA A 75 13.95 27.00 -14.25
C ALA A 75 14.15 25.47 -14.25
N ILE A 76 15.29 24.98 -14.74
CA ILE A 76 15.63 23.55 -14.71
C ILE A 76 15.81 23.05 -13.27
N VAL A 77 16.41 23.86 -12.39
CA VAL A 77 16.67 23.48 -10.99
C VAL A 77 15.39 23.19 -10.20
N PRO A 78 14.38 24.11 -10.14
CA PRO A 78 13.14 23.81 -9.43
C PRO A 78 12.36 22.66 -10.08
N LEU A 79 12.38 22.53 -11.41
CA LEU A 79 11.71 21.42 -12.08
C LEU A 79 12.32 20.06 -11.70
N TRP A 80 13.66 19.99 -11.64
CA TRP A 80 14.37 18.80 -11.18
C TRP A 80 14.07 18.48 -9.71
N ALA A 81 14.02 19.49 -8.85
CA ALA A 81 13.67 19.32 -7.44
C ALA A 81 12.24 18.76 -7.27
N VAL A 82 11.26 19.28 -8.02
CA VAL A 82 9.89 18.76 -8.02
C VAL A 82 9.87 17.31 -8.49
N PHE A 83 10.59 16.99 -9.57
CA PHE A 83 10.71 15.62 -10.05
C PHE A 83 11.25 14.67 -8.96
N GLU A 84 12.35 15.04 -8.30
CA GLU A 84 12.96 14.21 -7.25
C GLU A 84 12.00 13.97 -6.08
N VAL A 85 11.25 15.00 -5.67
CA VAL A 85 10.24 14.89 -4.62
C VAL A 85 9.13 13.94 -5.03
N VAL A 86 8.55 14.11 -6.23
CA VAL A 86 7.47 13.23 -6.73
C VAL A 86 7.96 11.79 -6.84
N TYR A 87 9.15 11.56 -7.36
CA TYR A 87 9.73 10.23 -7.49
C TYR A 87 9.92 9.56 -6.12
N ARG A 88 10.43 10.29 -5.13
CA ARG A 88 10.56 9.80 -3.75
C ARG A 88 9.21 9.51 -3.11
N LEU A 89 8.19 10.33 -3.35
CA LEU A 89 6.84 10.12 -2.82
C LEU A 89 6.19 8.88 -3.43
N GLN A 90 6.33 8.65 -4.74
CA GLN A 90 5.83 7.43 -5.38
C GLN A 90 6.52 6.18 -4.83
N PHE A 91 7.84 6.23 -4.64
CA PHE A 91 8.58 5.13 -4.05
C PHE A 91 8.13 4.84 -2.61
N ARG A 92 7.89 5.89 -1.81
CA ARG A 92 7.32 5.75 -0.46
C ARG A 92 5.92 5.13 -0.48
N ALA A 93 5.05 5.59 -1.38
CA ALA A 93 3.71 5.04 -1.52
C ALA A 93 3.72 3.55 -1.87
N ALA A 94 4.66 3.12 -2.71
CA ALA A 94 4.81 1.71 -3.08
C ALA A 94 5.27 0.82 -1.91
N LEU A 95 5.92 1.38 -0.90
CA LEU A 95 6.38 0.65 0.30
C LEU A 95 5.31 0.53 1.40
N LEU A 96 4.21 1.27 1.31
CA LEU A 96 3.13 1.26 2.30
C LEU A 96 2.38 -0.06 2.34
N CYS A 97 2.15 -0.60 3.54
CA CYS A 97 1.48 -1.87 3.70
C CYS A 97 -0.06 -1.80 3.67
N HIS A 98 -0.72 -1.95 2.52
CA HIS A 98 -2.19 -2.11 2.38
C HIS A 98 -2.87 -3.15 3.30
N TYR A 99 -2.17 -4.16 3.81
CA TYR A 99 -2.79 -5.17 4.66
C TYR A 99 -2.94 -4.74 6.13
N CYS A 100 -1.98 -3.96 6.64
CA CYS A 100 -1.92 -3.59 8.06
C CYS A 100 -1.70 -2.08 8.31
N GLY A 101 -1.58 -1.28 7.26
CA GLY A 101 -1.30 0.16 7.34
C GLY A 101 0.13 0.53 7.73
N PHE A 102 1.06 -0.42 7.78
CA PHE A 102 2.45 -0.14 8.19
C PHE A 102 3.22 0.69 7.15
N ASP A 103 3.73 1.86 7.57
CA ASP A 103 4.66 2.71 6.80
C ASP A 103 6.10 2.57 7.35
N PRO A 104 7.04 1.96 6.60
CA PRO A 104 8.43 1.82 7.01
C PRO A 104 9.13 3.17 7.26
N PHE A 105 8.86 4.20 6.45
CA PHE A 105 9.52 5.50 6.62
C PHE A 105 8.99 6.22 7.84
N LEU A 106 7.69 6.14 8.08
CA LEU A 106 7.11 6.74 9.27
C LEU A 106 7.62 6.06 10.53
N TYR A 107 7.81 4.74 10.50
CA TYR A 107 8.39 3.99 11.62
C TYR A 107 9.83 4.41 11.93
N LEU A 108 10.64 4.69 10.90
CA LEU A 108 12.01 5.17 11.08
C LEU A 108 12.07 6.58 11.68
N VAL A 109 11.10 7.45 11.36
CA VAL A 109 11.06 8.84 11.84
C VAL A 109 10.37 8.95 13.21
N ASP A 110 9.22 8.31 13.40
CA ASP A 110 8.42 8.33 14.62
C ASP A 110 7.63 7.02 14.81
N VAL A 111 8.17 6.16 15.67
CA VAL A 111 7.58 4.87 16.05
C VAL A 111 6.19 5.04 16.68
N LYS A 112 5.96 6.10 17.47
CA LYS A 112 4.67 6.33 18.15
C LYS A 112 3.60 6.71 17.14
N ARG A 113 3.93 7.57 16.16
CA ARG A 113 3.02 7.93 15.08
C ARG A 113 2.72 6.73 14.17
N ALA A 114 3.72 5.95 13.80
CA ALA A 114 3.51 4.73 13.02
C ALA A 114 2.58 3.73 13.73
N ARG A 115 2.72 3.57 15.06
CA ARG A 115 1.81 2.73 15.85
C ARG A 115 0.37 3.24 15.81
N ARG A 116 0.16 4.55 15.93
CA ARG A 116 -1.18 5.17 15.85
C ARG A 116 -1.81 4.99 14.47
N GLU A 117 -1.04 5.08 13.39
CA GLU A 117 -1.54 4.85 12.03
C GLU A 117 -1.95 3.39 11.81
N VAL A 118 -1.15 2.44 12.30
CA VAL A 118 -1.51 1.01 12.28
C VAL A 118 -2.76 0.74 13.12
N GLU A 119 -2.84 1.29 14.34
CA GLU A 119 -4.02 1.13 15.20
C GLU A 119 -5.29 1.72 14.57
N SER A 120 -5.20 2.91 13.96
CA SER A 120 -6.34 3.51 13.26
C SER A 120 -6.73 2.74 12.01
N HIS A 121 -5.76 2.17 11.26
CA HIS A 121 -6.03 1.29 10.12
C HIS A 121 -6.79 0.04 10.54
N TRP A 122 -6.35 -0.64 11.62
CA TRP A 122 -7.08 -1.79 12.14
C TRP A 122 -8.45 -1.40 12.67
N ARG A 123 -8.58 -0.31 13.43
CA ARG A 123 -9.88 0.14 13.97
C ARG A 123 -10.93 0.30 12.87
N LYS A 124 -10.56 0.94 11.74
CA LYS A 124 -11.43 1.06 10.56
C LYS A 124 -11.84 -0.29 9.98
N ARG A 125 -10.87 -1.21 9.85
CA ARG A 125 -11.13 -2.56 9.32
C ARG A 125 -12.02 -3.41 10.24
N PHE A 126 -11.89 -3.24 11.55
CA PHE A 126 -12.76 -3.89 12.54
C PHE A 126 -14.19 -3.35 12.45
N GLU A 127 -14.33 -2.03 12.29
CA GLU A 127 -15.62 -1.35 12.09
C GLU A 127 -16.31 -1.82 10.80
N GLU A 128 -15.57 -1.94 9.69
CA GLU A 128 -16.08 -2.50 8.42
C GLU A 128 -16.56 -3.96 8.55
N HIS A 129 -15.99 -4.73 9.49
CA HIS A 129 -16.38 -6.12 9.75
C HIS A 129 -17.41 -6.27 10.90
N GLY A 130 -17.83 -5.18 11.54
CA GLY A 130 -18.76 -5.24 12.68
C GLY A 130 -18.18 -5.88 13.95
N ILE A 131 -16.86 -6.02 14.05
CA ILE A 131 -16.19 -6.67 15.19
C ILE A 131 -15.67 -5.57 16.14
N PRO A 132 -15.95 -5.63 17.46
CA PRO A 132 -15.48 -4.62 18.40
C PRO A 132 -13.94 -4.64 18.53
N PHE A 133 -13.31 -3.47 18.48
CA PHE A 133 -11.86 -3.33 18.60
C PHE A 133 -11.40 -3.58 20.06
N PRO A 134 -10.36 -4.41 20.31
CA PRO A 134 -9.88 -4.67 21.66
C PRO A 134 -9.27 -3.41 22.29
N GLU A 135 -9.90 -2.88 23.34
CA GLU A 135 -9.37 -1.74 24.10
C GLU A 135 -8.22 -2.19 25.00
N LYS A 136 -7.00 -1.75 24.70
CA LYS A 136 -5.76 -2.14 25.40
C LYS A 136 -5.72 -1.77 26.90
N ASN A 137 -6.63 -0.93 27.38
CA ASN A 137 -6.57 -0.32 28.71
C ASN A 137 -7.84 -0.49 29.54
N LYS A 138 -8.75 -1.41 29.19
CA LYS A 138 -9.69 -1.85 30.23
C LYS A 138 -8.86 -2.72 31.18
N PRO A 139 -8.60 -2.29 32.44
CA PRO A 139 -8.13 -3.25 33.43
C PRO A 139 -9.12 -4.39 33.33
N VAL A 140 -8.63 -5.60 33.06
CA VAL A 140 -9.48 -6.79 33.01
C VAL A 140 -10.22 -6.76 34.34
N ALA A 141 -11.48 -6.32 34.30
CA ALA A 141 -12.35 -6.34 35.47
C ALA A 141 -12.26 -7.79 35.88
N LYS A 142 -11.61 -8.02 37.02
CA LYS A 142 -11.25 -9.34 37.53
C LYS A 142 -12.47 -10.20 37.31
N VAL A 143 -12.43 -11.06 36.28
CA VAL A 143 -13.55 -11.93 35.95
C VAL A 143 -13.57 -12.86 37.14
N GLU A 144 -14.44 -12.55 38.10
CA GLU A 144 -14.73 -13.45 39.20
C GLU A 144 -15.08 -14.77 38.53
N ALA A 145 -14.31 -15.80 38.84
CA ALA A 145 -14.40 -17.13 38.24
C ALA A 145 -15.69 -17.85 38.66
N GLY A 146 -16.82 -17.20 38.44
CA GLY A 146 -18.16 -17.66 38.73
C GLY A 146 -18.85 -18.06 37.43
N ASN A 147 -18.63 -19.32 37.05
CA ASN A 147 -19.61 -20.12 36.32
C ASN A 147 -20.07 -19.59 34.94
N VAL A 148 -19.16 -19.54 33.96
CA VAL A 148 -19.57 -19.48 32.54
C VAL A 148 -19.84 -20.90 32.09
N GLY A 149 -21.11 -21.30 32.10
CA GLY A 149 -21.57 -22.52 31.45
C GLY A 149 -21.25 -22.49 29.94
N PRO A 150 -21.15 -23.66 29.29
CA PRO A 150 -20.83 -23.73 27.87
C PRO A 150 -21.92 -23.03 27.04
N VAL A 151 -21.59 -21.89 26.46
CA VAL A 151 -22.41 -21.25 25.43
C VAL A 151 -22.21 -22.06 24.15
N ILE A 152 -23.19 -22.93 23.87
CA ILE A 152 -23.30 -23.62 22.59
C ILE A 152 -23.64 -22.55 21.54
N PRO A 153 -22.84 -22.37 20.49
CA PRO A 153 -23.20 -21.46 19.41
C PRO A 153 -24.45 -21.98 18.71
N GLU A 154 -25.49 -21.15 18.69
CA GLU A 154 -26.67 -21.38 17.85
C GLU A 154 -26.22 -21.38 16.39
N THR A 155 -26.21 -22.58 15.81
CA THR A 155 -26.16 -22.81 14.37
C THR A 155 -27.37 -22.13 13.73
N GLU A 156 -27.17 -20.92 13.18
CA GLU A 156 -28.11 -20.33 12.24
C GLU A 156 -28.18 -21.22 10.99
N SER A 157 -29.34 -21.83 10.85
CA SER A 157 -29.74 -22.68 9.74
C SER A 157 -29.76 -21.91 8.43
N GLU A 158 -28.89 -22.36 7.53
CA GLU A 158 -29.04 -22.44 6.09
C GLU A 158 -30.50 -22.31 5.59
N SER A 159 -30.84 -21.15 4.99
CA SER A 159 -32.00 -21.02 4.10
C SER A 159 -31.51 -20.90 2.67
N SER A 160 -31.50 -22.05 2.01
CA SER A 160 -31.35 -22.24 0.58
C SER A 160 -32.58 -21.70 -0.14
N ASP A 161 -32.49 -20.52 -0.76
CA ASP A 161 -33.44 -20.10 -1.78
C ASP A 161 -32.84 -20.27 -3.16
N THR A 162 -33.50 -21.18 -3.86
CA THR A 162 -33.37 -21.55 -5.25
C THR A 162 -34.07 -20.48 -6.07
N GLU A 163 -33.38 -19.83 -7.02
CA GLU A 163 -34.10 -19.24 -8.15
C GLU A 163 -33.33 -19.45 -9.46
N ALA A 164 -33.83 -20.42 -10.20
CA ALA A 164 -33.55 -20.67 -11.60
C ALA A 164 -34.27 -19.63 -12.45
N SER A 165 -33.63 -19.13 -13.51
CA SER A 165 -34.31 -18.61 -14.71
C SER A 165 -33.31 -18.27 -15.83
N PRO A 166 -33.80 -18.20 -17.09
CA PRO A 166 -33.35 -19.00 -18.23
C PRO A 166 -32.20 -18.43 -19.09
#